data_AF-A0A7C9ACW4-F1
#
_entry.id   AF-A0A7C9ACW4-F1
#
_cell.length_a   1.000
_cell.length_b   1.000
_cell.length_c   1.000
_cell.angle_alpha   90.00
_cell.angle_beta   90.00
_cell.angle_gamma   90.00
#
_symmetry.space_group_name_H-M   'P 1'
#
loop_
_entity.id
_entity.type
_entity.pdbx_description
1 polymer ?
#
loop_
_entity_poly.entity_id
_entity_poly.type
_entity_poly.pdbx_seq_one_letter_code
_entity_poly.pdbx_strand_id
1 'polypeptide(L)'
;TLVDRLFHYAGGNFNEKSLLMPLTEEHRRSAGQMLEGIPVNVDVTAPGAIIALALMFLKTESEVIVARLSIPQTNFELQYLRPDFIMLRVIARNLIMWSRIYPSREWVESQIPRIVKVGIENLGEDKNDMDEVDEEAVVQAYVNIVAGACISLGLKYAGSRNGNAQELLYNYAIYFLNEIKPVSGSAVGTFPRGLSKFVDRSTLELCLHLVVLSLALVMAGSGNLQTFRLLRFLRSRNSSDGQANFGIQMAVSLAIGFLFLGGGMRSFSTCKSAIAALLITLYPRFPTGPNDNRCHLQAYRHFYVLATEARWIQTVDVDTGLPVYAPLEITMKETEQHAETSFCEVTPCILPERAILKTVRVCGPRYWPQIIELTPEDKPWWVSDDKNHPFNYGVLYIKRKVGACSYVDDPVGCQSLISRAMNKAFSLTGVRNCASNTNSLAKPGSDRVDQLVRTFSSDPSLIAFAQLCCDSSSNSRSDIDFQEFCLQVLFECVSKDR
;
A
#
# COMPACT_ATOMS: atom_id res chain seq x y z
N THR A 1 -38.28 -11.00 -0.17
CA THR A 1 -37.58 -9.99 -1.02
C THR A 1 -36.35 -10.62 -1.68
N LEU A 2 -35.62 -9.93 -2.58
CA LEU A 2 -34.36 -10.46 -3.16
C LEU A 2 -33.31 -10.72 -2.07
N VAL A 3 -33.20 -9.83 -1.09
CA VAL A 3 -32.32 -9.96 0.07
C VAL A 3 -32.65 -11.23 0.87
N ASP A 4 -33.93 -11.49 1.10
CA ASP A 4 -34.37 -12.70 1.79
C ASP A 4 -34.03 -14.00 1.06
N ARG A 5 -34.12 -14.00 -0.27
CA ARG A 5 -33.67 -15.14 -1.09
C ARG A 5 -32.17 -15.36 -0.95
N LEU A 6 -31.36 -14.30 -0.93
CA LEU A 6 -29.92 -14.41 -0.70
C LEU A 6 -29.61 -14.99 0.69
N PHE A 7 -30.35 -14.60 1.73
CA PHE A 7 -30.18 -15.22 3.04
C PHE A 7 -30.56 -16.70 3.07
N HIS A 8 -31.60 -17.11 2.35
CA HIS A 8 -31.93 -18.53 2.18
C HIS A 8 -30.79 -19.28 1.47
N TYR A 9 -30.24 -18.71 0.39
CA TYR A 9 -29.08 -19.29 -0.31
C TYR A 9 -27.80 -19.33 0.52
N ALA A 10 -27.67 -18.47 1.55
CA ALA A 10 -26.55 -18.46 2.49
C ALA A 10 -26.71 -19.42 3.68
N GLY A 11 -27.78 -20.23 3.70
CA GLY A 11 -28.08 -21.19 4.77
C GLY A 11 -28.84 -20.60 5.96
N GLY A 12 -29.51 -19.46 5.78
CA GLY A 12 -30.40 -18.90 6.80
C GLY A 12 -31.75 -19.64 6.84
N ASN A 13 -32.26 -19.91 8.04
CA ASN A 13 -33.58 -20.52 8.24
C ASN A 13 -34.67 -19.65 7.62
N PHE A 14 -35.25 -20.10 6.50
CA PHE A 14 -36.37 -19.44 5.86
C PHE A 14 -37.61 -20.33 6.01
N ASN A 15 -38.67 -19.80 6.63
CA ASN A 15 -39.95 -20.49 6.72
C ASN A 15 -40.59 -20.53 5.32
N GLU A 16 -40.67 -21.72 4.76
CA GLU A 16 -40.88 -22.04 3.34
C GLU A 16 -42.33 -21.90 2.82
N LYS A 17 -43.18 -21.05 3.41
CA LYS A 17 -44.62 -21.10 3.10
C LYS A 17 -45.13 -20.27 1.92
N SER A 18 -44.31 -19.69 1.03
CA SER A 18 -44.91 -18.80 0.01
C SER A 18 -44.34 -18.70 -1.41
N LEU A 19 -43.15 -19.20 -1.80
CA LEU A 19 -42.60 -18.78 -3.12
C LEU A 19 -41.83 -19.82 -3.94
N LEU A 20 -42.01 -21.13 -3.71
CA LEU A 20 -41.57 -22.13 -4.67
C LEU A 20 -42.74 -22.49 -5.60
N MET A 21 -42.70 -21.98 -6.83
CA MET A 21 -43.40 -22.64 -7.93
C MET A 21 -42.86 -24.08 -8.02
N PRO A 22 -43.72 -25.10 -8.09
CA PRO A 22 -43.23 -26.47 -8.19
C PRO A 22 -42.52 -26.62 -9.53
N LEU A 23 -41.19 -26.75 -9.50
CA LEU A 23 -40.44 -27.30 -10.62
C LEU A 23 -41.02 -28.68 -10.86
N THR A 24 -41.67 -28.84 -12.02
CA THR A 24 -42.31 -30.08 -12.45
C THR A 24 -41.32 -31.25 -12.38
N GLU A 25 -41.81 -32.38 -11.87
CA GLU A 25 -41.13 -33.67 -11.67
C GLU A 25 -40.29 -34.17 -12.88
N GLU A 26 -40.47 -33.59 -14.06
CA GLU A 26 -39.72 -33.92 -15.27
C GLU A 26 -38.24 -33.49 -15.24
N HIS A 27 -37.85 -32.49 -14.45
CA HIS A 27 -36.43 -32.07 -14.34
C HIS A 27 -35.58 -33.02 -13.47
N ARG A 28 -36.19 -33.89 -12.66
CA ARG A 28 -35.47 -34.82 -11.77
C ARG A 28 -34.79 -35.98 -12.49
N ARG A 29 -35.15 -36.25 -13.75
CA ARG A 29 -34.58 -37.35 -14.55
C ARG A 29 -33.31 -36.99 -15.32
N SER A 30 -32.81 -35.74 -15.24
CA SER A 30 -31.82 -35.24 -16.21
C SER A 30 -30.38 -35.01 -15.70
N ALA A 31 -30.05 -35.28 -14.44
CA ALA A 31 -28.68 -35.11 -13.94
C ALA A 31 -28.08 -36.44 -13.44
N GLY A 32 -27.62 -37.29 -14.35
CA GLY A 32 -26.98 -38.58 -14.01
C GLY A 32 -25.69 -38.48 -13.17
N GLN A 33 -25.24 -37.26 -12.83
CA GLN A 33 -24.02 -36.99 -12.05
C GLN A 33 -24.27 -36.28 -10.70
N MET A 34 -25.45 -35.73 -10.44
CA MET A 34 -25.74 -34.99 -9.20
C MET A 34 -27.13 -35.36 -8.66
N LEU A 35 -27.15 -35.87 -7.43
CA LEU A 35 -28.37 -36.17 -6.69
C LEU A 35 -28.63 -34.99 -5.73
N GLU A 36 -29.43 -34.00 -6.14
CA GLU A 36 -29.85 -32.94 -5.23
C GLU A 36 -31.01 -33.41 -4.36
N GLY A 37 -30.85 -33.28 -3.03
CA GLY A 37 -31.94 -33.44 -2.07
C GLY A 37 -32.92 -32.25 -2.10
N ILE A 38 -34.00 -32.33 -1.30
CA ILE A 38 -35.06 -31.30 -1.22
C ILE A 38 -34.57 -29.93 -0.68
N PRO A 39 -33.56 -29.80 0.21
CA PRO A 39 -33.03 -28.49 0.56
C PRO A 39 -32.03 -27.97 -0.49
N VAL A 40 -32.00 -26.64 -0.66
CA VAL A 40 -30.99 -25.92 -1.46
C VAL A 40 -29.58 -26.35 -1.05
N ASN A 41 -28.74 -26.64 -2.05
CA ASN A 41 -27.33 -26.98 -1.83
C ASN A 41 -26.53 -25.74 -1.39
N VAL A 42 -26.45 -25.53 -0.07
CA VAL A 42 -25.75 -24.41 0.56
C VAL A 42 -24.27 -24.38 0.17
N ASP A 43 -23.64 -25.53 -0.08
CA ASP A 43 -22.22 -25.58 -0.46
C ASP A 43 -21.93 -24.89 -1.80
N VAL A 44 -22.92 -24.85 -2.69
CA VAL A 44 -22.83 -24.20 -4.00
C VAL A 44 -23.31 -22.75 -3.92
N THR A 45 -24.43 -22.50 -3.24
CA THR A 45 -25.10 -21.19 -3.29
C THR A 45 -24.57 -20.18 -2.28
N ALA A 46 -24.07 -20.62 -1.12
CA ALA A 46 -23.66 -19.74 -0.04
C ALA A 46 -22.55 -18.74 -0.40
N PRO A 47 -21.42 -19.12 -1.05
CA PRO A 47 -20.34 -18.17 -1.29
C PRO A 47 -20.78 -17.01 -2.20
N GLY A 48 -21.56 -17.31 -3.24
CA GLY A 48 -22.14 -16.29 -4.12
C GLY A 48 -23.13 -15.39 -3.39
N ALA A 49 -24.00 -15.97 -2.56
CA ALA A 49 -24.99 -15.22 -1.80
C ALA A 49 -24.36 -14.28 -0.76
N ILE A 50 -23.35 -14.75 -0.03
CA ILE A 50 -22.63 -13.96 0.98
C ILE A 50 -21.92 -12.76 0.31
N ILE A 51 -21.23 -12.98 -0.82
CA ILE A 51 -20.56 -11.91 -1.56
C ILE A 51 -21.58 -10.93 -2.15
N ALA A 52 -22.69 -11.41 -2.69
CA ALA A 52 -23.76 -10.56 -3.22
C ALA A 52 -24.32 -9.65 -2.12
N LEU A 53 -24.60 -10.19 -0.93
CA LEU A 53 -25.03 -9.40 0.23
C LEU A 53 -23.97 -8.37 0.64
N ALA A 54 -22.69 -8.76 0.67
CA ALA A 54 -21.59 -7.85 0.99
C ALA A 54 -21.52 -6.67 0.02
N LEU A 55 -21.66 -6.92 -1.29
CA LEU A 55 -21.58 -5.89 -2.32
C LEU A 55 -22.84 -5.02 -2.38
N MET A 56 -24.02 -5.59 -2.18
CA MET A 56 -25.29 -4.84 -2.11
C MET A 56 -25.29 -3.83 -0.96
N PHE A 57 -24.70 -4.18 0.18
CA PHE A 57 -24.69 -3.37 1.39
C PHE A 57 -23.30 -2.79 1.70
N LEU A 58 -22.43 -2.68 0.69
CA LEU A 58 -21.06 -2.20 0.81
C LEU A 58 -21.01 -0.76 1.35
N LYS A 59 -20.32 -0.57 2.48
CA LYS A 59 -20.20 0.72 3.20
C LYS A 59 -21.56 1.34 3.58
N THR A 60 -22.56 0.54 3.90
CA THR A 60 -23.89 1.04 4.32
C THR A 60 -24.06 1.11 5.84
N GLU A 61 -23.15 0.49 6.62
CA GLU A 61 -23.22 0.43 8.08
C GLU A 61 -24.53 -0.18 8.63
N SER A 62 -25.17 -1.07 7.85
CA SER A 62 -26.44 -1.70 8.22
C SER A 62 -26.26 -2.84 9.22
N GLU A 63 -26.50 -2.56 10.50
CA GLU A 63 -26.37 -3.54 11.59
C GLU A 63 -27.37 -4.70 11.46
N VAL A 64 -28.57 -4.44 10.93
CA VAL A 64 -29.63 -5.47 10.76
C VAL A 64 -29.16 -6.62 9.88
N ILE A 65 -28.41 -6.30 8.82
CA ILE A 65 -27.95 -7.27 7.83
C ILE A 65 -26.74 -8.03 8.36
N VAL A 66 -25.86 -7.31 9.05
CA VAL A 66 -24.69 -7.88 9.73
C VAL A 66 -25.11 -8.86 10.83
N ALA A 67 -26.18 -8.55 11.57
CA ALA A 67 -26.75 -9.44 12.57
C ALA A 67 -27.29 -10.75 11.95
N ARG A 68 -27.87 -10.68 10.74
CA ARG A 68 -28.30 -11.86 9.98
C ARG A 68 -27.14 -12.66 9.38
N LEU A 69 -26.00 -12.03 9.11
CA LEU A 69 -24.74 -12.69 8.71
C LEU A 69 -23.94 -13.14 9.93
N SER A 70 -24.56 -13.89 10.86
CA SER A 70 -23.89 -14.30 12.09
C SER A 70 -22.68 -15.21 11.82
N ILE A 71 -21.60 -14.95 12.56
CA ILE A 71 -20.50 -15.90 12.76
C ILE A 71 -20.98 -16.91 13.80
N PRO A 72 -20.66 -18.22 13.66
CA PRO A 72 -21.07 -19.26 14.61
C PRO A 72 -20.84 -18.84 16.06
N GLN A 73 -21.90 -18.93 16.88
CA GLN A 73 -21.88 -18.61 18.31
C GLN A 73 -21.97 -19.87 19.18
N THR A 74 -22.36 -21.00 18.60
CA THR A 74 -22.50 -22.29 19.30
C THR A 74 -21.58 -23.35 18.71
N ASN A 75 -21.22 -24.36 19.51
CA ASN A 75 -20.41 -25.50 19.03
C ASN A 75 -21.11 -26.28 17.91
N PHE A 76 -22.43 -26.38 17.96
CA PHE A 76 -23.22 -27.03 16.92
C PHE A 76 -23.11 -26.30 15.57
N GLU A 77 -23.17 -24.97 15.57
CA GLU A 77 -22.99 -24.19 14.34
C GLU A 77 -21.57 -24.29 13.78
N LEU A 78 -20.55 -24.43 14.65
CA LEU A 78 -19.16 -24.62 14.21
C LEU A 78 -18.96 -25.94 13.47
N GLN A 79 -19.60 -27.02 13.92
CA GLN A 79 -19.53 -28.33 13.27
C GLN A 79 -20.27 -28.37 11.91
N TYR A 80 -21.35 -27.60 11.78
CA TYR A 80 -22.16 -27.59 10.56
C TYR A 80 -21.63 -26.63 9.47
N LEU A 81 -20.95 -25.55 9.85
CA LEU A 81 -20.49 -24.54 8.90
C LEU A 81 -19.08 -24.82 8.42
N ARG A 82 -18.94 -24.92 7.09
CA ARG A 82 -17.64 -25.01 6.43
C ARG A 82 -16.76 -23.79 6.80
N PRO A 83 -15.48 -23.98 7.18
CA PRO A 83 -14.60 -22.89 7.60
C PRO A 83 -14.39 -21.78 6.53
N ASP A 84 -14.36 -22.16 5.25
CA ASP A 84 -14.28 -21.23 4.13
C ASP A 84 -15.45 -20.21 4.14
N PHE A 85 -16.65 -20.64 4.55
CA PHE A 85 -17.83 -19.77 4.65
C PHE A 85 -17.76 -18.84 5.85
N ILE A 86 -17.13 -19.26 6.94
CA ILE A 86 -16.88 -18.41 8.10
C ILE A 86 -16.00 -17.23 7.69
N MET A 87 -14.92 -17.49 6.94
CA MET A 87 -14.05 -16.45 6.40
C MET A 87 -14.82 -15.48 5.49
N LEU A 88 -15.65 -15.97 4.56
CA LEU A 88 -16.48 -15.13 3.70
C LEU A 88 -17.48 -14.29 4.48
N ARG A 89 -18.11 -14.85 5.53
CA ARG A 89 -19.02 -14.10 6.41
C ARG A 89 -18.29 -12.98 7.15
N VAL A 90 -17.09 -13.23 7.67
CA VAL A 90 -16.25 -12.20 8.31
C VAL A 90 -15.93 -11.08 7.33
N ILE A 91 -15.47 -11.41 6.11
CA ILE A 91 -15.19 -10.41 5.06
C ILE A 91 -16.46 -9.62 4.75
N ALA A 92 -17.60 -10.28 4.54
CA ALA A 92 -18.86 -9.62 4.22
C ALA A 92 -19.32 -8.65 5.32
N ARG A 93 -19.28 -9.08 6.59
CA ARG A 93 -19.64 -8.22 7.74
C ARG A 93 -18.75 -6.98 7.81
N ASN A 94 -17.44 -7.14 7.62
CA ASN A 94 -16.49 -6.03 7.66
C ASN A 94 -16.67 -5.07 6.49
N LEU A 95 -16.97 -5.57 5.28
CA LEU A 95 -17.25 -4.72 4.13
C LEU A 95 -18.53 -3.90 4.29
N ILE A 96 -19.53 -4.44 4.99
CA ILE A 96 -20.76 -3.69 5.35
C ILE A 96 -20.44 -2.64 6.42
N MET A 97 -19.73 -3.03 7.49
CA MET A 97 -19.29 -2.17 8.60
C MET A 97 -17.92 -1.54 8.36
N TRP A 98 -17.78 -0.83 7.24
CA TRP A 98 -16.51 -0.34 6.70
C TRP A 98 -15.79 0.67 7.61
N SER A 99 -16.55 1.52 8.28
CA SER A 99 -16.06 2.57 9.19
C SER A 99 -15.40 2.00 10.45
N ARG A 100 -15.74 0.77 10.85
CA ARG A 100 -15.29 0.16 12.10
C ARG A 100 -13.99 -0.62 11.97
N ILE A 101 -13.39 -0.68 10.78
CA ILE A 101 -12.14 -1.41 10.54
C ILE A 101 -10.95 -0.56 10.99
N TYR A 102 -10.14 -1.10 11.91
CA TYR A 102 -8.95 -0.45 12.46
C TYR A 102 -7.72 -1.37 12.40
N PRO A 103 -6.53 -0.84 12.09
CA PRO A 103 -5.28 -1.61 12.02
C PRO A 103 -4.72 -1.81 13.43
N SER A 104 -5.51 -2.42 14.31
CA SER A 104 -5.09 -2.81 15.65
C SER A 104 -5.34 -4.30 15.87
N ARG A 105 -4.51 -4.88 16.72
CA ARG A 105 -4.65 -6.27 17.13
C ARG A 105 -5.94 -6.51 17.89
N GLU A 106 -6.29 -5.58 18.78
CA GLU A 106 -7.54 -5.60 19.55
C GLU A 106 -8.76 -5.67 18.63
N TRP A 107 -8.71 -4.96 17.49
CA TRP A 107 -9.78 -5.02 16.50
C TRP A 107 -9.88 -6.41 15.86
N VAL A 108 -8.77 -7.03 15.46
CA VAL A 108 -8.78 -8.40 14.91
C VAL A 108 -9.32 -9.39 15.96
N GLU A 109 -8.89 -9.26 17.21
CA GLU A 109 -9.36 -10.11 18.31
C GLU A 109 -10.84 -9.88 18.64
N SER A 110 -11.40 -8.69 18.39
CA SER A 110 -12.82 -8.41 18.58
C SER A 110 -13.72 -9.16 17.59
N GLN A 111 -13.19 -9.59 16.44
CA GLN A 111 -13.93 -10.36 15.44
C GLN A 111 -14.16 -11.82 15.84
N ILE A 112 -13.39 -12.32 16.81
CA ILE A 112 -13.42 -13.72 17.22
C ILE A 112 -14.56 -13.93 18.23
N PRO A 113 -15.53 -14.82 17.96
CA PRO A 113 -16.58 -15.17 18.92
C PRO A 113 -16.02 -15.74 20.22
N ARG A 114 -16.75 -15.54 21.32
CA ARG A 114 -16.35 -16.04 22.65
C ARG A 114 -16.12 -17.55 22.67
N ILE A 115 -16.96 -18.31 21.97
CA ILE A 115 -16.85 -19.77 21.87
C ILE A 115 -15.51 -20.21 21.29
N VAL A 116 -15.04 -19.52 20.25
CA VAL A 116 -13.76 -19.79 19.60
C VAL A 116 -12.59 -19.33 20.49
N LYS A 117 -12.71 -18.19 21.18
CA LYS A 117 -11.68 -17.72 22.13
C LYS A 117 -11.45 -18.72 23.26
N VAL A 118 -12.53 -19.13 23.92
CA VAL A 118 -12.49 -20.09 25.02
C VAL A 118 -11.94 -21.44 24.55
N GLY A 119 -12.34 -21.91 23.36
CA GLY A 119 -11.83 -23.16 22.82
C GLY A 119 -10.32 -23.14 22.53
N ILE A 120 -9.76 -22.01 22.12
CA ILE A 120 -8.30 -21.87 21.90
C ILE A 120 -7.54 -21.73 23.21
N GLU A 121 -8.09 -21.01 24.19
CA GLU A 121 -7.46 -20.86 25.51
C GLU A 121 -7.36 -22.20 26.24
N ASN A 122 -8.34 -23.09 26.06
CA ASN A 122 -8.39 -24.43 26.63
C ASN A 122 -7.63 -25.49 25.81
N LEU A 123 -6.96 -25.11 24.71
CA LEU A 123 -6.34 -26.05 23.78
C LEU A 123 -5.22 -26.85 24.47
N GLY A 124 -5.38 -28.17 24.56
CA GLY A 124 -4.38 -29.07 25.16
C GLY A 124 -4.41 -29.18 26.69
N GLU A 125 -5.47 -28.72 27.36
CA GLU A 125 -5.76 -29.10 28.73
C GLU A 125 -6.43 -30.48 28.77
N ASP A 126 -5.84 -31.47 29.44
CA ASP A 126 -6.41 -32.81 29.64
C ASP A 126 -7.71 -32.70 30.48
N LYS A 127 -8.86 -32.45 29.84
CA LYS A 127 -10.17 -32.40 30.51
C LYS A 127 -10.93 -33.71 30.35
N ASN A 128 -11.29 -34.28 31.50
CA ASN A 128 -12.01 -35.54 31.69
C ASN A 128 -13.55 -35.42 31.60
N ASP A 129 -14.13 -34.39 30.97
CA ASP A 129 -15.58 -34.15 31.02
C ASP A 129 -16.26 -34.10 29.64
N MET A 130 -16.95 -35.20 29.32
CA MET A 130 -18.28 -35.41 28.71
C MET A 130 -18.92 -34.48 27.64
N ASP A 131 -18.28 -33.42 27.17
CA ASP A 131 -18.65 -32.74 25.92
C ASP A 131 -17.41 -32.68 25.03
N GLU A 132 -17.30 -33.63 24.08
CA GLU A 132 -16.26 -33.63 23.04
C GLU A 132 -16.41 -32.38 22.17
N VAL A 133 -15.81 -31.27 22.59
CA VAL A 133 -15.66 -30.09 21.74
C VAL A 133 -14.68 -30.47 20.65
N ASP A 134 -15.13 -30.40 19.40
CA ASP A 134 -14.28 -30.62 18.25
C ASP A 134 -13.22 -29.51 18.15
N GLU A 135 -12.04 -29.81 18.71
CA GLU A 135 -10.89 -28.90 18.73
C GLU A 135 -10.44 -28.52 17.31
N GLU A 136 -10.58 -29.43 16.33
CA GLU A 136 -10.26 -29.15 14.94
C GLU A 136 -11.23 -28.10 14.36
N ALA A 137 -12.54 -28.25 14.57
CA ALA A 137 -13.52 -27.26 14.10
C ALA A 137 -13.27 -25.86 14.71
N VAL A 138 -12.92 -25.80 16.00
CA VAL A 138 -12.60 -24.53 16.69
C VAL A 138 -11.37 -23.88 16.08
N VAL A 139 -10.28 -24.63 15.88
CA VAL A 139 -9.02 -24.08 15.36
C VAL A 139 -9.17 -23.68 13.89
N GLN A 140 -9.88 -24.47 13.08
CA GLN A 140 -10.19 -24.13 11.69
C GLN A 140 -11.01 -22.84 11.62
N ALA A 141 -12.02 -22.68 12.48
CA ALA A 141 -12.81 -21.45 12.54
C ALA A 141 -11.96 -20.24 12.93
N TYR A 142 -11.09 -20.37 13.94
CA TYR A 142 -10.18 -19.30 14.35
C TYR A 142 -9.29 -18.79 13.21
N VAL A 143 -8.59 -19.72 12.54
CA VAL A 143 -7.66 -19.40 11.46
C VAL A 143 -8.38 -18.67 10.32
N ASN A 144 -9.57 -19.13 9.95
CA ASN A 144 -10.40 -18.54 8.90
C ASN A 144 -10.98 -17.17 9.30
N ILE A 145 -11.34 -16.97 10.57
CA ILE A 145 -11.81 -15.67 11.08
C ILE A 145 -10.67 -14.64 11.03
N VAL A 146 -9.49 -15.02 11.53
CA VAL A 146 -8.31 -14.14 11.53
C VAL A 146 -7.89 -13.80 10.10
N ALA A 147 -7.86 -14.78 9.19
CA ALA A 147 -7.56 -14.55 7.78
C ALA A 147 -8.60 -13.61 7.13
N GLY A 148 -9.89 -13.81 7.37
CA GLY A 148 -10.97 -12.94 6.89
C GLY A 148 -10.85 -11.49 7.39
N ALA A 149 -10.47 -11.31 8.65
CA ALA A 149 -10.20 -9.99 9.23
C ALA A 149 -8.97 -9.31 8.56
N CYS A 150 -7.90 -10.07 8.32
CA CYS A 150 -6.71 -9.58 7.61
C CYS A 150 -7.00 -9.17 6.16
N ILE A 151 -7.82 -9.93 5.44
CA ILE A 151 -8.28 -9.57 4.08
C ILE A 151 -9.09 -8.27 4.12
N SER A 152 -9.96 -8.14 5.11
CA SER A 152 -10.77 -6.92 5.29
C SER A 152 -9.89 -5.69 5.55
N LEU A 153 -8.82 -5.84 6.35
CA LEU A 153 -7.81 -4.80 6.56
C LEU A 153 -7.07 -4.44 5.27
N GLY A 154 -6.67 -5.45 4.49
CA GLY A 154 -6.05 -5.24 3.19
C GLY A 154 -6.92 -4.43 2.24
N LEU A 155 -8.21 -4.78 2.16
CA LEU A 155 -9.19 -4.08 1.32
C LEU A 155 -9.44 -2.65 1.80
N LYS A 156 -9.51 -2.42 3.12
CA LYS A 156 -9.71 -1.10 3.73
C LYS A 156 -8.56 -0.14 3.45
N TYR A 157 -7.32 -0.63 3.58
CA TYR A 157 -6.10 0.16 3.47
C TYR A 157 -5.39 -0.06 2.12
N ALA A 158 -6.11 -0.49 1.09
CA ALA A 158 -5.55 -0.80 -0.23
C ALA A 158 -4.82 0.42 -0.81
N GLY A 159 -3.52 0.26 -1.07
CA GLY A 159 -2.68 1.32 -1.63
C GLY A 159 -2.54 2.57 -0.75
N SER A 160 -2.85 2.49 0.55
CA SER A 160 -2.73 3.63 1.48
C SER A 160 -1.34 3.77 2.09
N ARG A 161 -0.49 2.73 1.99
CA ARG A 161 0.85 2.67 2.61
C ARG A 161 0.86 2.94 4.12
N ASN A 162 -0.20 2.54 4.83
CA ASN A 162 -0.29 2.73 6.27
C ASN A 162 0.69 1.78 7.00
N GLY A 163 1.62 2.36 7.76
CA GLY A 163 2.64 1.61 8.51
C GLY A 163 2.04 0.66 9.56
N ASN A 164 1.01 1.08 10.29
CA ASN A 164 0.39 0.26 11.34
C ASN A 164 -0.30 -0.97 10.74
N ALA A 165 -1.00 -0.80 9.61
CA ALA A 165 -1.63 -1.91 8.90
C ALA A 165 -0.59 -2.87 8.32
N GLN A 166 0.51 -2.34 7.78
CA GLN A 166 1.63 -3.13 7.26
C GLN A 166 2.29 -3.96 8.35
N GLU A 167 2.60 -3.38 9.50
CA GLU A 167 3.23 -4.07 10.63
C GLU A 167 2.31 -5.16 11.19
N LEU A 168 1.02 -4.85 11.40
CA LEU A 168 0.05 -5.81 11.91
C LEU A 168 -0.09 -7.02 10.98
N LEU A 169 -0.29 -6.80 9.68
CA LEU A 169 -0.40 -7.86 8.68
C LEU A 169 0.90 -8.66 8.53
N TYR A 170 2.06 -7.99 8.62
CA TYR A 170 3.35 -8.65 8.63
C TYR A 170 3.50 -9.59 9.83
N ASN A 171 3.10 -9.14 11.03
CA ASN A 171 3.12 -9.95 12.25
C ASN A 171 2.22 -11.19 12.12
N TYR A 172 1.00 -11.05 11.56
CA TYR A 172 0.14 -12.20 11.28
C TYR A 172 0.72 -13.13 10.20
N ALA A 173 1.39 -12.61 9.17
CA ALA A 173 2.05 -13.44 8.16
C ALA A 173 3.20 -14.25 8.76
N ILE A 174 4.03 -13.64 9.62
CA ILE A 174 5.09 -14.34 10.34
C ILE A 174 4.51 -15.37 11.32
N TYR A 175 3.39 -15.04 11.97
CA TYR A 175 2.68 -15.97 12.85
C TYR A 175 2.24 -17.25 12.10
N PHE A 176 1.49 -17.12 11.00
CA PHE A 176 1.07 -18.27 10.20
C PHE A 176 2.26 -19.04 9.61
N LEU A 177 3.33 -18.33 9.23
CA LEU A 177 4.55 -18.96 8.75
C LEU A 177 5.20 -19.85 9.83
N ASN A 178 5.31 -19.35 11.06
CA ASN A 178 5.90 -20.08 12.18
C ASN A 178 5.10 -21.32 12.57
N GLU A 179 3.77 -21.30 12.45
CA GLU A 179 2.92 -22.48 12.68
C GLU A 179 3.13 -23.58 11.63
N ILE A 180 3.41 -23.22 10.38
CA ILE A 180 3.72 -24.19 9.31
C ILE A 180 5.14 -24.75 9.47
N LYS A 181 6.11 -23.86 9.71
CA LYS A 181 7.51 -24.22 9.94
C LYS A 181 8.15 -23.17 10.84
N PRO A 182 8.72 -23.54 11.98
CA PRO A 182 9.34 -22.58 12.88
C PRO A 182 10.60 -21.99 12.22
N VAL A 183 10.49 -20.78 11.68
CA VAL A 183 11.60 -20.06 11.00
C VAL A 183 12.16 -18.96 11.90
N SER A 184 11.36 -18.41 12.81
CA SER A 184 11.76 -17.29 13.68
C SER A 184 11.31 -17.51 15.12
N GLY A 185 12.21 -17.33 16.09
CA GLY A 185 11.92 -17.45 17.53
C GLY A 185 11.17 -16.26 18.15
N SER A 186 10.65 -15.32 17.35
CA SER A 186 10.36 -13.94 17.78
C SER A 186 8.90 -13.63 18.17
N ALA A 187 8.12 -14.61 18.59
CA ALA A 187 6.80 -14.33 19.19
C ALA A 187 6.56 -15.23 20.41
N VAL A 188 7.37 -15.05 21.45
CA VAL A 188 7.16 -15.68 22.76
C VAL A 188 6.05 -14.93 23.47
N GLY A 189 4.85 -15.51 23.47
CA GLY A 189 3.76 -15.14 24.39
C GLY A 189 2.54 -14.43 23.79
N THR A 190 2.53 -14.04 22.51
CA THR A 190 1.43 -13.21 21.97
C THR A 190 0.45 -13.96 21.07
N PHE A 191 0.71 -15.14 20.55
CA PHE A 191 -0.26 -15.86 19.70
C PHE A 191 -0.44 -17.31 20.17
N PRO A 192 -1.64 -17.91 19.95
CA PRO A 192 -1.86 -19.33 20.20
C PRO A 192 -0.88 -20.19 19.41
N ARG A 193 -0.31 -21.23 20.02
CA ARG A 193 0.71 -22.09 19.40
C ARG A 193 0.20 -23.51 19.23
N GLY A 194 0.70 -24.21 18.21
CA GLY A 194 0.41 -25.63 18.00
C GLY A 194 -0.88 -25.87 17.22
N LEU A 195 -1.32 -24.89 16.42
CA LEU A 195 -2.49 -25.00 15.56
C LEU A 195 -2.29 -26.04 14.46
N SER A 196 -1.04 -26.27 14.05
CA SER A 196 -0.68 -27.26 13.03
C SER A 196 -0.98 -28.71 13.41
N LYS A 197 -1.30 -29.00 14.68
CA LYS A 197 -1.79 -30.31 15.12
C LYS A 197 -3.25 -30.56 14.74
N PHE A 198 -4.04 -29.49 14.63
CA PHE A 198 -5.49 -29.53 14.50
C PHE A 198 -5.98 -29.03 13.14
N VAL A 199 -5.08 -28.51 12.30
CA VAL A 199 -5.43 -27.93 10.99
C VAL A 199 -4.49 -28.42 9.93
N ASP A 200 -5.07 -28.79 8.79
CA ASP A 200 -4.34 -29.13 7.59
C ASP A 200 -3.34 -28.05 7.19
N ARG A 201 -2.15 -28.50 6.82
CA ARG A 201 -1.10 -27.63 6.29
C ARG A 201 -1.59 -26.79 5.10
N SER A 202 -2.47 -27.33 4.25
CA SER A 202 -3.05 -26.63 3.10
C SER A 202 -3.88 -25.40 3.50
N THR A 203 -4.66 -25.50 4.58
CA THR A 203 -5.50 -24.42 5.13
C THR A 203 -4.64 -23.32 5.75
N LEU A 204 -3.59 -23.69 6.50
CA LEU A 204 -2.62 -22.73 7.03
C LEU A 204 -1.87 -22.00 5.90
N GLU A 205 -1.44 -22.73 4.87
CA GLU A 205 -0.80 -22.14 3.68
C GLU A 205 -1.75 -21.19 2.94
N LEU A 206 -3.02 -21.55 2.78
CA LEU A 206 -4.04 -20.67 2.19
C LEU A 206 -4.16 -19.37 2.98
N CYS A 207 -4.30 -19.45 4.30
CA CYS A 207 -4.45 -18.28 5.17
C CYS A 207 -3.20 -17.39 5.16
N LEU A 208 -2.01 -17.99 5.24
CA LEU A 208 -0.73 -17.28 5.10
C LEU A 208 -0.70 -16.46 3.79
N HIS A 209 -1.02 -17.09 2.66
CA HIS A 209 -0.94 -16.41 1.36
C HIS A 209 -2.02 -15.34 1.18
N LEU A 210 -3.19 -15.50 1.79
CA LEU A 210 -4.22 -14.46 1.81
C LEU A 210 -3.81 -13.26 2.65
N VAL A 211 -3.20 -13.48 3.83
CA VAL A 211 -2.64 -12.40 4.66
C VAL A 211 -1.52 -11.68 3.92
N VAL A 212 -0.63 -12.41 3.25
CA VAL A 212 0.47 -11.85 2.46
C VAL A 212 -0.03 -11.05 1.25
N LEU A 213 -1.09 -11.50 0.57
CA LEU A 213 -1.75 -10.72 -0.48
C LEU A 213 -2.36 -9.44 0.09
N SER A 214 -2.96 -9.50 1.27
CA SER A 214 -3.53 -8.34 1.96
C SER A 214 -2.45 -7.33 2.33
N LEU A 215 -1.29 -7.80 2.81
CA LEU A 215 -0.10 -6.98 3.07
C LEU A 215 0.40 -6.28 1.80
N ALA A 216 0.49 -7.02 0.69
CA ALA A 216 0.89 -6.45 -0.60
C ALA A 216 -0.14 -5.46 -1.16
N LEU A 217 -1.43 -5.67 -0.85
CA LEU A 217 -2.51 -4.75 -1.21
C LEU A 217 -2.37 -3.40 -0.49
N VAL A 218 -2.05 -3.40 0.80
CA VAL A 218 -1.78 -2.17 1.57
C VAL A 218 -0.58 -1.40 1.01
N MET A 219 0.49 -2.12 0.69
CA MET A 219 1.75 -1.56 0.19
C MET A 219 1.81 -1.45 -1.34
N ALA A 220 0.67 -1.51 -2.02
CA ALA A 220 0.64 -1.58 -3.48
C ALA A 220 1.32 -0.39 -4.16
N GLY A 221 2.17 -0.69 -5.14
CA GLY A 221 2.98 0.28 -5.90
C GLY A 221 4.17 0.87 -5.13
N SER A 222 4.36 0.59 -3.84
CA SER A 222 5.45 1.19 -3.05
C SER A 222 6.81 0.53 -3.20
N GLY A 223 6.87 -0.73 -3.63
CA GLY A 223 8.14 -1.46 -3.63
C GLY A 223 8.71 -1.71 -2.22
N ASN A 224 7.89 -1.70 -1.16
CA ASN A 224 8.37 -1.85 0.22
C ASN A 224 9.29 -3.05 0.41
N LEU A 225 10.52 -2.79 0.87
CA LEU A 225 11.60 -3.78 0.92
C LEU A 225 11.34 -4.91 1.91
N GLN A 226 10.74 -4.63 3.07
CA GLN A 226 10.44 -5.65 4.08
C GLN A 226 9.42 -6.66 3.54
N THR A 227 8.33 -6.15 2.96
CA THR A 227 7.30 -6.97 2.31
C THR A 227 7.88 -7.76 1.14
N PHE A 228 8.74 -7.15 0.32
CA PHE A 228 9.40 -7.84 -0.80
C PHE A 228 10.32 -8.98 -0.35
N ARG A 229 11.09 -8.80 0.73
CA ARG A 229 11.95 -9.85 1.30
C ARG A 229 11.14 -11.06 1.74
N LEU A 230 10.01 -10.84 2.41
CA LEU A 230 9.08 -11.90 2.80
C LEU A 230 8.52 -12.64 1.58
N LEU A 231 8.06 -11.91 0.55
CA LEU A 231 7.55 -12.49 -0.68
C LEU A 231 8.61 -13.31 -1.43
N ARG A 232 9.85 -12.82 -1.49
CA ARG A 232 10.98 -13.54 -2.10
C ARG A 232 11.27 -14.84 -1.35
N PHE A 233 11.26 -14.79 -0.02
CA PHE A 233 11.43 -15.97 0.82
C PHE A 233 10.33 -17.02 0.54
N LEU A 234 9.05 -16.61 0.55
CA LEU A 234 7.92 -17.52 0.27
C LEU A 234 8.01 -18.11 -1.14
N ARG A 235 8.39 -17.33 -2.15
CA ARG A 235 8.63 -17.81 -3.52
C ARG A 235 9.70 -18.90 -3.55
N SER A 236 10.85 -18.70 -2.90
CA SER A 236 11.92 -19.70 -2.86
C SER A 236 11.55 -20.95 -2.08
N ARG A 237 10.82 -20.80 -0.97
CA ARG A 237 10.37 -21.91 -0.13
C ARG A 237 9.49 -22.88 -0.91
N ASN A 238 8.55 -22.34 -1.68
CA ASN A 238 7.62 -23.14 -2.45
C ASN A 238 8.35 -23.98 -3.53
N SER A 239 9.46 -23.49 -4.07
CA SER A 239 10.29 -24.26 -5.01
C SER A 239 11.07 -25.41 -4.35
N SER A 240 11.51 -25.26 -3.09
CA SER A 240 12.33 -26.27 -2.40
C SER A 240 11.54 -27.44 -1.81
N ASP A 241 10.27 -27.23 -1.45
CA ASP A 241 9.48 -28.22 -0.69
C ASP A 241 8.79 -29.28 -1.57
N GLY A 242 8.95 -29.21 -2.91
CA GLY A 242 8.35 -30.16 -3.87
C GLY A 242 6.82 -30.15 -3.96
N GLN A 243 6.14 -29.49 -3.03
CA GLN A 243 4.67 -29.38 -2.88
C GLN A 243 4.17 -28.00 -3.35
N ALA A 244 4.68 -27.51 -4.47
CA ALA A 244 4.35 -26.17 -4.94
C ALA A 244 2.98 -26.16 -5.62
N ASN A 245 1.91 -25.96 -4.85
CA ASN A 245 0.57 -25.80 -5.41
C ASN A 245 0.54 -24.57 -6.34
N PHE A 246 0.00 -24.75 -7.54
CA PHE A 246 -0.09 -23.70 -8.56
C PHE A 246 -0.72 -22.42 -8.01
N GLY A 247 -1.84 -22.56 -7.29
CA GLY A 247 -2.54 -21.43 -6.69
C GLY A 247 -1.74 -20.65 -5.66
N ILE A 248 -0.87 -21.32 -4.90
CA ILE A 248 0.03 -20.68 -3.93
C ILE A 248 1.10 -19.85 -4.66
N GLN A 249 1.70 -20.42 -5.70
CA GLN A 249 2.67 -19.68 -6.54
C GLN A 249 2.01 -18.48 -7.23
N MET A 250 0.78 -18.64 -7.72
CA MET A 250 -0.02 -17.57 -8.29
C MET A 250 -0.25 -16.45 -7.27
N ALA A 251 -0.61 -16.78 -6.02
CA ALA A 251 -0.82 -15.80 -4.95
C ALA A 251 0.45 -15.00 -4.65
N VAL A 252 1.61 -15.65 -4.54
CA VAL A 252 2.90 -14.95 -4.31
C VAL A 252 3.26 -14.06 -5.50
N SER A 253 3.12 -14.55 -6.73
CA SER A 253 3.37 -13.77 -7.94
C SER A 253 2.44 -12.56 -8.05
N LEU A 254 1.16 -12.72 -7.72
CA LEU A 254 0.18 -11.65 -7.69
C LEU A 254 0.53 -10.60 -6.62
N ALA A 255 0.93 -11.04 -5.42
CA ALA A 255 1.38 -10.14 -4.36
C ALA A 255 2.64 -9.35 -4.74
N ILE A 256 3.62 -9.98 -5.40
CA ILE A 256 4.80 -9.28 -5.95
C ILE A 256 4.35 -8.26 -7.00
N GLY A 257 3.41 -8.64 -7.88
CA GLY A 257 2.84 -7.75 -8.89
C GLY A 257 2.14 -6.53 -8.27
N PHE A 258 1.39 -6.71 -7.18
CA PHE A 258 0.75 -5.61 -6.44
C PHE A 258 1.78 -4.65 -5.83
N LEU A 259 2.89 -5.17 -5.31
CA LEU A 259 3.94 -4.34 -4.71
C LEU A 259 4.62 -3.42 -5.75
N PHE A 260 4.79 -3.89 -6.98
CA PHE A 260 5.38 -3.15 -8.10
C PHE A 260 4.34 -2.79 -9.18
N LEU A 261 3.11 -2.51 -8.76
CA LEU A 261 1.99 -2.26 -9.67
C LEU A 261 2.31 -1.11 -10.65
N GLY A 262 2.22 -1.39 -11.95
CA GLY A 262 2.57 -0.42 -13.00
C GLY A 262 4.00 0.11 -12.89
N GLY A 263 4.96 -0.68 -12.39
CA GLY A 263 6.34 -0.24 -12.16
C GLY A 263 6.49 0.77 -11.01
N GLY A 264 5.51 0.86 -10.12
CA GLY A 264 5.46 1.88 -9.07
C GLY A 264 4.74 3.17 -9.49
N MET A 265 4.13 3.19 -10.69
CA MET A 265 3.36 4.34 -11.17
C MET A 265 1.89 4.30 -10.74
N ARG A 266 1.40 3.12 -10.34
CA ARG A 266 -0.01 2.86 -10.03
C ARG A 266 -0.15 2.28 -8.63
N SER A 267 -1.30 2.54 -8.03
CA SER A 267 -1.70 1.92 -6.76
C SER A 267 -3.21 1.70 -6.76
N PHE A 268 -3.77 1.00 -5.77
CA PHE A 268 -5.19 0.65 -5.75
C PHE A 268 -6.06 1.75 -5.16
N SER A 269 -7.31 1.87 -5.59
CA SER A 269 -8.28 2.71 -4.89
C SER A 269 -9.28 1.91 -4.06
N THR A 270 -9.89 2.60 -3.12
CA THR A 270 -10.90 2.09 -2.20
C THR A 270 -12.31 2.55 -2.58
N CYS A 271 -12.55 2.96 -3.83
CA CYS A 271 -13.90 3.21 -4.34
C CYS A 271 -14.76 1.93 -4.28
N LYS A 272 -16.09 2.05 -4.24
CA LYS A 272 -17.00 0.89 -4.14
C LYS A 272 -16.78 -0.13 -5.29
N SER A 273 -16.59 0.36 -6.51
CA SER A 273 -16.28 -0.47 -7.69
C SER A 273 -14.90 -1.13 -7.58
N ALA A 274 -13.89 -0.39 -7.12
CA ALA A 274 -12.54 -0.89 -6.92
C ALA A 274 -12.49 -2.00 -5.87
N ILE A 275 -13.16 -1.82 -4.72
CA ILE A 275 -13.29 -2.84 -3.68
C ILE A 275 -14.00 -4.08 -4.22
N ALA A 276 -15.06 -3.92 -5.03
CA ALA A 276 -15.73 -5.06 -5.63
C ALA A 276 -14.79 -5.85 -6.56
N ALA A 277 -14.01 -5.16 -7.40
CA ALA A 277 -13.04 -5.78 -8.30
C ALA A 277 -11.88 -6.47 -7.54
N LEU A 278 -11.41 -5.85 -6.45
CA LEU A 278 -10.41 -6.43 -5.56
C LEU A 278 -10.96 -7.64 -4.82
N LEU A 279 -12.18 -7.59 -4.28
CA LEU A 279 -12.80 -8.74 -3.61
C LEU A 279 -12.92 -9.94 -4.56
N ILE A 280 -13.32 -9.71 -5.81
CA ILE A 280 -13.36 -10.73 -6.86
C ILE A 280 -11.95 -11.28 -7.11
N THR A 281 -10.94 -10.41 -7.22
CA THR A 281 -9.55 -10.82 -7.45
C THR A 281 -8.93 -11.59 -6.28
N LEU A 282 -9.27 -11.21 -5.04
CA LEU A 282 -8.73 -11.80 -3.81
C LEU A 282 -9.62 -12.93 -3.26
N TYR A 283 -10.61 -13.41 -4.02
CA TYR A 283 -11.52 -14.45 -3.57
C TYR A 283 -10.75 -15.61 -2.90
N PRO A 284 -11.09 -15.99 -1.65
CA PRO A 284 -10.20 -16.74 -0.77
C PRO A 284 -10.18 -18.25 -1.05
N ARG A 285 -10.05 -18.64 -2.32
CA ARG A 285 -9.90 -20.03 -2.80
C ARG A 285 -8.96 -20.06 -4.00
N PHE A 286 -7.76 -20.59 -3.81
CA PHE A 286 -6.79 -20.70 -4.90
C PHE A 286 -6.97 -21.99 -5.73
N PRO A 287 -6.65 -21.95 -7.03
CA PRO A 287 -6.71 -23.13 -7.88
C PRO A 287 -5.65 -24.16 -7.49
N THR A 288 -6.01 -25.44 -7.54
CA THR A 288 -5.07 -26.54 -7.27
C THR A 288 -4.09 -26.74 -8.42
N GLY A 289 -4.56 -26.65 -9.66
CA GLY A 289 -3.78 -26.76 -10.88
C GLY A 289 -4.08 -25.65 -11.90
N PRO A 290 -3.32 -25.59 -13.01
CA PRO A 290 -3.45 -24.51 -13.99
C PRO A 290 -4.81 -24.48 -14.70
N ASN A 291 -5.48 -25.62 -14.83
CA ASN A 291 -6.81 -25.71 -15.46
C ASN A 291 -7.97 -25.76 -14.45
N ASP A 292 -7.67 -25.65 -13.15
CA ASP A 292 -8.70 -25.70 -12.10
C ASP A 292 -9.45 -24.36 -12.03
N ASN A 293 -10.72 -24.40 -12.44
CA ASN A 293 -11.65 -23.28 -12.37
C ASN A 293 -12.92 -23.65 -11.57
N ARG A 294 -12.86 -24.71 -10.74
CA ARG A 294 -14.05 -25.29 -10.09
C ARG A 294 -14.72 -24.32 -9.10
N CYS A 295 -13.93 -23.69 -8.24
CA CYS A 295 -14.45 -22.81 -7.18
C CYS A 295 -14.42 -21.32 -7.58
N HIS A 296 -13.52 -20.93 -8.48
CA HIS A 296 -13.33 -19.56 -8.91
C HIS A 296 -12.64 -19.55 -10.27
N LEU A 297 -13.18 -18.76 -11.20
CA LEU A 297 -12.62 -18.61 -12.53
C LEU A 297 -11.30 -17.83 -12.47
N GLN A 298 -10.22 -18.38 -12.99
CA GLN A 298 -8.89 -17.76 -12.90
C GLN A 298 -8.80 -16.40 -13.61
N ALA A 299 -9.58 -16.18 -14.68
CA ALA A 299 -9.63 -14.89 -15.38
C ALA A 299 -10.02 -13.71 -14.45
N TYR A 300 -10.83 -13.97 -13.43
CA TYR A 300 -11.24 -12.97 -12.44
C TYR A 300 -10.09 -12.51 -11.54
N ARG A 301 -8.97 -13.23 -11.50
CA ARG A 301 -7.74 -12.78 -10.82
C ARG A 301 -7.10 -11.55 -11.48
N HIS A 302 -7.52 -11.18 -12.70
CA HIS A 302 -7.05 -9.97 -13.38
C HIS A 302 -7.97 -8.75 -13.16
N PHE A 303 -9.08 -8.88 -12.43
CA PHE A 303 -10.00 -7.77 -12.20
C PHE A 303 -9.40 -6.64 -11.37
N TYR A 304 -8.29 -6.87 -10.65
CA TYR A 304 -7.56 -5.83 -9.93
C TYR A 304 -7.19 -4.65 -10.82
N VAL A 305 -7.04 -4.86 -12.15
CA VAL A 305 -6.76 -3.79 -13.12
C VAL A 305 -7.81 -2.68 -13.04
N LEU A 306 -9.08 -3.02 -12.82
CA LEU A 306 -10.19 -2.07 -12.68
C LEU A 306 -10.11 -1.23 -11.40
N ALA A 307 -9.39 -1.72 -10.39
CA ALA A 307 -9.15 -1.01 -9.13
C ALA A 307 -7.86 -0.18 -9.17
N THR A 308 -7.10 -0.20 -10.28
CA THR A 308 -5.84 0.54 -10.36
C THR A 308 -6.06 2.00 -10.72
N GLU A 309 -5.37 2.87 -10.01
CA GLU A 309 -5.30 4.30 -10.30
C GLU A 309 -3.84 4.73 -10.45
N ALA A 310 -3.58 5.59 -11.44
CA ALA A 310 -2.29 6.24 -11.55
C ALA A 310 -2.24 7.36 -10.50
N ARG A 311 -1.37 7.21 -9.52
CA ARG A 311 -1.21 8.16 -8.40
C ARG A 311 0.23 8.68 -8.28
N TRP A 312 1.05 8.34 -9.27
CA TRP A 312 2.45 8.75 -9.32
C TRP A 312 2.59 10.24 -9.63
N ILE A 313 3.52 10.87 -8.91
CA ILE A 313 3.92 12.25 -9.13
C ILE A 313 5.42 12.31 -9.39
N GLN A 314 5.80 13.06 -10.41
CA GLN A 314 7.17 13.37 -10.78
C GLN A 314 7.34 14.87 -10.86
N THR A 315 8.41 15.37 -10.27
CA THR A 315 8.78 16.76 -10.46
C THR A 315 9.70 16.91 -11.67
N VAL A 316 9.46 17.96 -12.45
CA VAL A 316 10.24 18.31 -13.63
C VAL A 316 10.72 19.74 -13.45
N ASP A 317 12.01 19.97 -13.67
CA ASP A 317 12.56 21.31 -13.60
C ASP A 317 12.15 22.12 -14.84
N VAL A 318 11.67 23.35 -14.61
CA VAL A 318 11.14 24.22 -15.67
C VAL A 318 12.22 24.63 -16.66
N ASP A 319 13.44 24.88 -16.17
CA ASP A 319 14.52 25.43 -17.00
C ASP A 319 15.16 24.33 -17.87
N THR A 320 15.37 23.14 -17.32
CA THR A 320 15.99 22.00 -18.04
C THR A 320 15.00 21.07 -18.73
N GLY A 321 13.73 21.04 -18.30
CA GLY A 321 12.73 20.08 -18.77
C GLY A 321 13.00 18.64 -18.35
N LEU A 322 13.97 18.41 -17.45
CA LEU A 322 14.36 17.08 -16.98
C LEU A 322 13.66 16.71 -15.66
N PRO A 323 13.41 15.41 -15.42
CA PRO A 323 12.86 14.95 -14.15
C PRO A 323 13.88 15.17 -13.03
N VAL A 324 13.43 15.76 -11.93
CA VAL A 324 14.25 16.05 -10.76
C VAL A 324 13.64 15.42 -9.51
N TYR A 325 14.46 15.26 -8.46
CA TYR A 325 13.97 14.90 -7.14
C TYR A 325 13.67 16.18 -6.37
N ALA A 326 12.52 16.22 -5.70
CA ALA A 326 12.15 17.29 -4.78
C ALA A 326 11.31 16.75 -3.62
N PRO A 327 11.55 17.23 -2.39
CA PRO A 327 10.72 16.86 -1.25
C PRO A 327 9.36 17.56 -1.36
N LEU A 328 8.30 16.78 -1.21
CA LEU A 328 6.92 17.23 -1.12
C LEU A 328 6.41 16.97 0.29
N GLU A 329 5.68 17.94 0.82
CA GLU A 329 4.84 17.73 1.99
C GLU A 329 3.39 17.53 1.54
N ILE A 330 2.80 16.46 2.02
CA ILE A 330 1.49 15.99 1.66
C ILE A 330 0.64 16.08 2.92
N THR A 331 -0.47 16.81 2.83
CA THR A 331 -1.43 16.95 3.93
C THR A 331 -2.71 16.20 3.62
N MET A 332 -3.14 15.36 4.55
CA MET A 332 -4.37 14.59 4.45
C MET A 332 -5.46 15.26 5.27
N LYS A 333 -6.69 15.28 4.74
CA LYS A 333 -7.84 15.83 5.45
C LYS A 333 -8.11 15.06 6.74
N GLU A 334 -8.66 15.75 7.72
CA GLU A 334 -9.24 15.11 8.89
C GLU A 334 -10.37 14.15 8.45
N THR A 335 -10.33 12.95 9.00
CA THR A 335 -11.36 11.93 8.84
C THR A 335 -11.89 11.57 10.22
N GLU A 336 -13.06 10.92 10.30
CA GLU A 336 -13.61 10.45 11.58
C GLU A 336 -12.62 9.60 12.40
N GLN A 337 -11.63 9.01 11.74
CA GLN A 337 -10.65 8.10 12.33
C GLN A 337 -9.29 8.75 12.63
N HIS A 338 -8.92 9.82 11.94
CA HIS A 338 -7.59 10.42 12.03
C HIS A 338 -7.69 11.94 11.93
N ALA A 339 -6.99 12.63 12.84
CA ALA A 339 -6.76 14.06 12.74
C ALA A 339 -6.04 14.42 11.42
N GLU A 340 -6.06 15.70 11.07
CA GLU A 340 -5.25 16.22 9.95
C GLU A 340 -3.77 15.86 10.18
N THR A 341 -3.20 15.16 9.21
CA THR A 341 -1.80 14.68 9.26
C THR A 341 -1.03 15.17 8.05
N SER A 342 0.21 15.58 8.27
CA SER A 342 1.15 15.93 7.22
C SER A 342 2.38 15.02 7.27
N PHE A 343 2.87 14.62 6.11
CA PHE A 343 4.09 13.84 5.98
C PHE A 343 4.89 14.28 4.76
N CYS A 344 6.20 14.05 4.79
CA CYS A 344 7.11 14.44 3.73
C CYS A 344 7.57 13.23 2.92
N GLU A 345 7.48 13.32 1.60
CA GLU A 345 7.95 12.32 0.64
C GLU A 345 8.88 12.96 -0.38
N VAL A 346 9.74 12.17 -1.02
CA VAL A 346 10.60 12.67 -2.10
C VAL A 346 10.07 12.17 -3.44
N THR A 347 9.86 13.08 -4.39
CA THR A 347 9.46 12.71 -5.76
C THR A 347 10.59 11.99 -6.49
N PRO A 348 10.34 10.95 -7.31
CA PRO A 348 9.03 10.39 -7.63
C PRO A 348 8.40 9.59 -6.50
N CYS A 349 7.13 9.86 -6.21
CA CYS A 349 6.38 9.16 -5.18
C CYS A 349 4.93 8.88 -5.62
N ILE A 350 4.19 8.10 -4.82
CA ILE A 350 2.76 7.85 -5.06
C ILE A 350 1.98 8.66 -4.03
N LEU A 351 1.02 9.44 -4.52
CA LEU A 351 0.13 10.23 -3.70
C LEU A 351 -0.97 9.37 -3.06
N PRO A 352 -1.50 9.78 -1.90
CA PRO A 352 -2.73 9.22 -1.34
C PRO A 352 -3.93 9.35 -2.30
N GLU A 353 -5.06 8.75 -1.93
CA GLU A 353 -6.29 8.90 -2.69
C GLU A 353 -6.75 10.36 -2.78
N ARG A 354 -7.38 10.74 -3.89
CA ARG A 354 -7.91 12.10 -4.10
C ARG A 354 -8.96 12.47 -3.06
N ALA A 355 -9.73 11.49 -2.60
CA ALA A 355 -10.78 11.68 -1.61
C ALA A 355 -10.26 12.12 -0.23
N ILE A 356 -9.00 11.85 0.11
CA ILE A 356 -8.40 12.16 1.42
C ILE A 356 -7.30 13.21 1.36
N LEU A 357 -6.82 13.57 0.18
CA LEU A 357 -5.76 14.54 0.00
C LEU A 357 -6.29 15.98 0.07
N LYS A 358 -5.63 16.85 0.86
CA LYS A 358 -6.01 18.25 1.06
C LYS A 358 -5.05 19.20 0.34
N THR A 359 -3.76 19.12 0.65
CA THR A 359 -2.74 19.98 0.02
C THR A 359 -1.47 19.21 -0.30
N VAL A 360 -0.81 19.61 -1.39
CA VAL A 360 0.54 19.18 -1.76
C VAL A 360 1.42 20.43 -1.82
N ARG A 361 2.48 20.45 -1.02
CA ARG A 361 3.43 21.56 -0.95
C ARG A 361 4.81 21.10 -1.41
N VAL A 362 5.40 21.82 -2.35
CA VAL A 362 6.83 21.66 -2.67
C VAL A 362 7.63 22.24 -1.53
N CYS A 363 8.35 21.36 -0.82
CA CYS A 363 9.19 21.72 0.30
C CYS A 363 10.67 21.71 -0.12
N GLY A 364 11.50 22.34 0.70
CA GLY A 364 12.95 22.32 0.53
C GLY A 364 13.56 23.68 0.18
N PRO A 365 14.82 23.89 0.54
CA PRO A 365 15.48 25.18 0.34
C PRO A 365 15.83 25.46 -1.12
N ARG A 366 15.87 24.43 -1.98
CA ARG A 366 16.45 24.47 -3.33
C ARG A 366 15.48 24.81 -4.45
N TYR A 367 14.19 24.57 -4.24
CA TYR A 367 13.15 24.87 -5.21
C TYR A 367 12.22 25.94 -4.63
N TRP A 368 11.54 26.65 -5.51
CA TRP A 368 10.53 27.61 -5.10
C TRP A 368 9.33 26.88 -4.48
N PRO A 369 8.87 27.29 -3.29
CA PRO A 369 7.74 26.66 -2.65
C PRO A 369 6.47 26.94 -3.46
N GLN A 370 5.71 25.90 -3.72
CA GLN A 370 4.40 25.96 -4.36
C GLN A 370 3.42 25.16 -3.51
N ILE A 371 2.26 25.73 -3.24
CA ILE A 371 1.18 25.07 -2.50
C ILE A 371 0.05 24.82 -3.49
N ILE A 372 -0.34 23.56 -3.62
CA ILE A 372 -1.47 23.12 -4.44
C ILE A 372 -2.54 22.64 -3.47
N GLU A 373 -3.58 23.43 -3.31
CA GLU A 373 -4.77 23.06 -2.55
C GLU A 373 -5.73 22.30 -3.46
N LEU A 374 -6.22 21.16 -2.97
CA LEU A 374 -7.13 20.29 -3.69
C LEU A 374 -8.43 20.16 -2.90
N THR A 375 -9.55 20.22 -3.61
CA THR A 375 -10.84 19.83 -3.06
C THR A 375 -10.89 18.30 -3.00
N PRO A 376 -11.11 17.69 -1.82
CA PRO A 376 -11.20 16.23 -1.72
C PRO A 376 -12.46 15.75 -2.45
N GLU A 377 -12.26 15.00 -3.53
CA GLU A 377 -13.34 14.49 -4.38
C GLU A 377 -13.18 12.98 -4.60
N ASP A 378 -14.30 12.26 -4.60
CA ASP A 378 -14.42 10.84 -4.97
C ASP A 378 -14.35 10.65 -6.50
N LYS A 379 -13.37 11.30 -7.15
CA LYS A 379 -13.12 11.21 -8.58
C LYS A 379 -11.71 10.66 -8.86
N PRO A 380 -11.51 9.99 -10.01
CA PRO A 380 -10.19 9.56 -10.41
C PRO A 380 -9.24 10.77 -10.58
N TRP A 381 -7.94 10.51 -10.42
CA TRP A 381 -6.89 11.52 -10.55
C TRP A 381 -6.83 12.19 -11.91
N TRP A 382 -6.97 11.41 -12.99
CA TRP A 382 -6.82 11.89 -14.36
C TRP A 382 -8.13 11.72 -15.12
N VAL A 383 -8.79 12.84 -15.42
CA VAL A 383 -9.90 12.88 -16.37
C VAL A 383 -9.33 13.44 -17.67
N SER A 384 -9.55 12.74 -18.78
CA SER A 384 -8.96 13.03 -20.10
C SER A 384 -9.23 14.43 -20.65
N ASP A 385 -10.22 15.14 -20.11
CA ASP A 385 -10.61 16.49 -20.56
C ASP A 385 -10.12 17.63 -19.66
N ASP A 386 -9.49 17.35 -18.52
CA ASP A 386 -9.03 18.41 -17.59
C ASP A 386 -7.58 18.83 -17.85
N LYS A 387 -7.39 19.62 -18.93
CA LYS A 387 -6.08 20.22 -19.26
C LYS A 387 -5.57 21.21 -18.20
N ASN A 388 -6.45 21.67 -17.30
CA ASN A 388 -6.13 22.66 -16.28
C ASN A 388 -5.80 22.02 -14.92
N HIS A 389 -5.73 20.68 -14.85
CA HIS A 389 -5.36 20.00 -13.62
C HIS A 389 -3.93 20.37 -13.20
N PRO A 390 -3.67 20.72 -11.93
CA PRO A 390 -2.36 21.20 -11.48
C PRO A 390 -1.23 20.18 -11.66
N PHE A 391 -1.60 18.90 -11.76
CA PHE A 391 -0.69 17.81 -12.09
C PHE A 391 -1.01 17.38 -13.53
N ASN A 392 -0.13 17.71 -14.48
CA ASN A 392 -0.30 17.39 -15.89
C ASN A 392 -0.04 15.89 -16.11
N TYR A 393 -1.04 15.04 -15.83
CA TYR A 393 -0.92 13.58 -15.84
C TYR A 393 0.18 13.02 -14.91
N GLY A 394 0.37 13.64 -13.76
CA GLY A 394 1.36 13.23 -12.76
C GLY A 394 2.67 14.01 -12.82
N VAL A 395 2.79 15.01 -13.70
CA VAL A 395 3.96 15.88 -13.77
C VAL A 395 3.69 17.19 -13.02
N LEU A 396 4.59 17.55 -12.11
CA LEU A 396 4.62 18.81 -11.39
C LEU A 396 5.86 19.62 -11.82
N TYR A 397 5.64 20.77 -12.45
CA TYR A 397 6.73 21.64 -12.85
C TYR A 397 7.18 22.49 -11.67
N ILE A 398 8.47 22.42 -11.33
CA ILE A 398 9.07 23.19 -10.25
C ILE A 398 10.23 24.02 -10.79
N LYS A 399 10.41 25.22 -10.24
CA LYS A 399 11.56 26.06 -10.58
C LYS A 399 12.61 25.96 -9.49
N ARG A 400 13.85 25.70 -9.87
CA ARG A 400 15.00 25.71 -8.96
C ARG A 400 15.38 27.15 -8.60
N LYS A 401 15.87 27.35 -7.38
CA LYS A 401 16.45 28.62 -6.94
C LYS A 401 17.86 28.79 -7.50
N VAL A 402 18.28 30.02 -7.68
CA VAL A 402 19.62 30.34 -8.16
C VAL A 402 20.61 30.00 -7.05
N GLY A 403 21.79 29.47 -7.40
CA GLY A 403 22.78 29.08 -6.39
C GLY A 403 22.52 27.75 -5.67
N ALA A 404 21.49 27.01 -6.06
CA ALA A 404 21.20 25.67 -5.55
C ALA A 404 21.40 24.60 -6.64
N CYS A 405 22.13 23.53 -6.31
CA CYS A 405 22.29 22.36 -7.17
C CYS A 405 21.10 21.39 -7.06
N SER A 406 20.88 20.58 -8.09
CA SER A 406 19.86 19.52 -8.03
C SER A 406 20.18 18.53 -6.91
N TYR A 407 19.18 17.78 -6.44
CA TYR A 407 19.42 16.72 -5.45
C TYR A 407 20.20 15.53 -6.03
N VAL A 408 20.29 15.40 -7.35
CA VAL A 408 21.13 14.39 -8.01
C VAL A 408 22.60 14.78 -7.89
N ASP A 409 22.91 16.04 -8.15
CA ASP A 409 24.29 16.54 -8.19
C ASP A 409 24.85 16.78 -6.77
N ASP A 410 23.99 17.23 -5.85
CA ASP A 410 24.36 17.51 -4.46
C ASP A 410 23.34 16.88 -3.50
N PRO A 411 23.37 15.58 -3.19
CA PRO A 411 22.34 14.94 -2.36
C PRO A 411 22.31 15.48 -0.92
N VAL A 412 23.48 15.82 -0.36
CA VAL A 412 23.63 16.24 1.04
C VAL A 412 23.44 17.75 1.21
N GLY A 413 23.63 18.53 0.14
CA GLY A 413 23.58 19.99 0.21
C GLY A 413 24.91 20.62 0.60
N CYS A 414 26.02 19.86 0.55
CA CYS A 414 27.32 20.35 0.98
C CYS A 414 27.82 21.45 0.05
N GLN A 415 27.63 21.32 -1.26
CA GLN A 415 28.06 22.34 -2.22
C GLN A 415 27.22 23.61 -2.06
N SER A 416 25.91 23.44 -1.85
CA SER A 416 24.97 24.53 -1.59
C SER A 416 25.11 25.16 -0.19
N LEU A 417 25.77 24.51 0.77
CA LEU A 417 26.16 25.10 2.06
C LEU A 417 27.51 25.81 1.98
N ILE A 418 28.49 25.23 1.26
CA ILE A 418 29.79 25.84 0.99
C ILE A 418 29.60 27.15 0.22
N SER A 419 28.64 27.22 -0.71
CA SER A 419 28.28 28.44 -1.41
C SER A 419 27.88 29.56 -0.44
N ARG A 420 26.97 29.26 0.49
CA ARG A 420 26.48 30.22 1.49
C ARG A 420 27.56 30.62 2.50
N ALA A 421 28.43 29.68 2.89
CA ALA A 421 29.53 29.94 3.80
C ALA A 421 30.62 30.81 3.14
N MET A 422 30.94 30.55 1.88
CA MET A 422 31.87 31.38 1.10
C MET A 422 31.29 32.77 0.87
N ASN A 423 29.99 32.92 0.57
CA ASN A 423 29.35 34.23 0.46
C ASN A 423 29.54 35.07 1.73
N LYS A 424 29.42 34.44 2.91
CA LYS A 424 29.65 35.10 4.19
C LYS A 424 31.13 35.47 4.39
N ALA A 425 32.05 34.60 3.99
CA ALA A 425 33.49 34.84 4.08
C ALA A 425 33.96 35.98 3.14
N PHE A 426 33.52 35.98 1.88
CA PHE A 426 33.85 37.02 0.90
C PHE A 426 33.22 38.38 1.25
N SER A 427 31.98 38.39 1.77
CA SER A 427 31.35 39.62 2.27
C SER A 427 32.09 40.23 3.47
N LEU A 428 32.80 39.41 4.26
CA LEU A 428 33.61 39.86 5.41
C LEU A 428 35.02 40.30 5.01
N THR A 429 35.61 39.72 3.95
CA THR A 429 36.95 40.10 3.47
C THR A 429 36.98 41.40 2.65
N GLY A 430 35.83 41.96 2.28
CA GLY A 430 35.72 43.28 1.64
C GLY A 430 36.13 44.48 2.51
N VAL A 431 36.66 44.29 3.72
CA VAL A 431 37.06 45.40 4.65
C VAL A 431 38.51 45.31 5.15
N ARG A 432 39.38 44.41 4.67
CA ARG A 432 40.79 44.44 5.11
C ARG A 432 41.81 44.19 4.00
N ASN A 433 42.17 45.29 3.33
CA ASN A 433 43.56 45.56 2.98
C ASN A 433 44.40 45.53 4.27
N CYS A 434 45.06 44.41 4.55
CA CYS A 434 46.21 44.36 5.43
C CYS A 434 47.20 43.35 4.86
N ALA A 435 48.32 43.90 4.38
CA ALA A 435 49.45 43.17 3.88
C ALA A 435 49.94 42.11 4.88
N SER A 436 50.12 40.88 4.41
CA SER A 436 51.17 40.01 4.91
C SER A 436 51.65 39.09 3.79
N ASN A 437 52.85 39.39 3.30
CA ASN A 437 53.67 38.52 2.48
C ASN A 437 53.80 37.14 3.14
N THR A 438 53.35 36.09 2.46
CA THR A 438 53.97 34.77 2.58
C THR A 438 54.07 34.14 1.20
N ASN A 439 55.31 33.99 0.75
CA ASN A 439 55.69 33.25 -0.44
C ASN A 439 55.17 31.80 -0.37
N SER A 440 54.21 31.44 -1.22
CA SER A 440 53.99 30.06 -1.63
C SER A 440 53.76 30.02 -3.13
N LEU A 441 54.75 29.46 -3.83
CA LEU A 441 54.75 29.14 -5.25
C LEU A 441 53.69 28.07 -5.54
N ALA A 442 52.46 28.49 -5.82
CA ALA A 442 51.46 27.69 -6.51
C ALA A 442 50.55 28.70 -7.22
N LYS A 443 50.48 28.67 -8.56
CA LYS A 443 49.47 29.42 -9.33
C LYS A 443 48.10 28.80 -9.07
N PRO A 444 47.10 29.51 -8.48
CA PRO A 444 45.77 28.94 -8.27
C PRO A 444 44.71 30.01 -8.59
N GLY A 445 44.53 30.37 -9.87
CA GLY A 445 43.68 31.50 -10.29
C GLY A 445 42.43 31.06 -11.05
N SER A 446 42.62 30.61 -12.29
CA SER A 446 41.53 30.29 -13.24
C SER A 446 40.71 29.06 -12.84
N ASP A 447 41.37 27.92 -12.59
CA ASP A 447 40.68 26.64 -12.41
C ASP A 447 39.78 26.60 -11.17
N ARG A 448 40.09 27.43 -10.15
CA ARG A 448 39.29 27.47 -8.92
C ARG A 448 37.97 28.20 -9.10
N VAL A 449 37.93 29.28 -9.87
CA VAL A 449 36.73 30.11 -10.06
C VAL A 449 35.72 29.37 -10.94
N ASP A 450 36.19 28.79 -12.03
CA ASP A 450 35.39 27.96 -12.93
C ASP A 450 34.83 26.72 -12.22
N GLN A 451 35.65 26.08 -11.39
CA GLN A 451 35.23 24.96 -10.56
C GLN A 451 34.27 25.41 -9.44
N LEU A 452 34.44 26.61 -8.87
CA LEU A 452 33.52 27.19 -7.89
C LEU A 452 32.15 27.47 -8.52
N VAL A 453 32.09 28.15 -9.66
CA VAL A 453 30.81 28.52 -10.29
C VAL A 453 30.04 27.30 -10.75
N ARG A 454 30.74 26.27 -11.28
CA ARG A 454 30.14 24.96 -11.55
C ARG A 454 29.61 24.26 -10.30
N THR A 455 30.18 24.51 -9.12
CA THR A 455 29.64 24.01 -7.85
C THR A 455 28.47 24.83 -7.29
N PHE A 456 28.19 26.02 -7.83
CA PHE A 456 27.15 26.93 -7.32
C PHE A 456 25.92 26.99 -8.19
N SER A 457 26.07 26.96 -9.51
CA SER A 457 24.94 27.05 -10.44
C SER A 457 25.21 26.18 -11.66
N SER A 458 24.17 25.49 -12.12
CA SER A 458 24.17 24.83 -13.44
C SER A 458 23.49 25.68 -14.51
N ASP A 459 23.20 26.94 -14.22
CA ASP A 459 22.70 27.88 -15.22
C ASP A 459 23.81 28.19 -16.26
N PRO A 460 23.61 27.85 -17.54
CA PRO A 460 24.60 28.10 -18.60
C PRO A 460 24.98 29.57 -18.71
N SER A 461 24.08 30.51 -18.42
CA SER A 461 24.36 31.94 -18.52
C SER A 461 25.33 32.42 -17.45
N LEU A 462 25.16 31.96 -16.20
CA LEU A 462 26.06 32.28 -15.10
C LEU A 462 27.43 31.62 -15.27
N ILE A 463 27.46 30.38 -15.77
CA ILE A 463 28.71 29.70 -16.11
C ILE A 463 29.44 30.45 -17.23
N ALA A 464 28.74 30.83 -18.30
CA ALA A 464 29.34 31.59 -19.39
C ALA A 464 29.86 32.95 -18.92
N PHE A 465 29.13 33.64 -18.03
CA PHE A 465 29.60 34.90 -17.44
C PHE A 465 30.89 34.70 -16.63
N ALA A 466 30.95 33.67 -15.80
CA ALA A 466 32.16 33.37 -15.02
C ALA A 466 33.37 33.07 -15.93
N GLN A 467 33.16 32.27 -16.98
CA GLN A 467 34.21 31.91 -17.93
C GLN A 467 34.71 33.10 -18.75
N LEU A 468 33.85 34.06 -19.06
CA LEU A 468 34.21 35.20 -19.91
C LEU A 468 34.72 36.40 -19.11
N CYS A 469 34.16 36.64 -17.92
CA CYS A 469 34.40 37.87 -17.15
C CYS A 469 35.27 37.64 -15.90
N CYS A 470 35.38 36.42 -15.41
CA CYS A 470 36.11 36.11 -14.17
C CYS A 470 37.37 35.26 -14.38
N ASP A 471 37.66 34.86 -15.63
CA ASP A 471 38.75 33.94 -15.94
C ASP A 471 40.08 34.67 -16.19
N SER A 472 41.17 34.17 -15.59
CA SER A 472 42.39 34.96 -15.31
C SER A 472 43.37 35.07 -16.49
N SER A 473 42.89 35.25 -17.72
CA SER A 473 43.76 35.29 -18.91
C SER A 473 44.44 36.65 -19.15
N SER A 474 44.02 37.71 -18.45
CA SER A 474 44.49 39.09 -18.64
C SER A 474 45.47 39.55 -17.55
N ASN A 475 46.63 40.11 -17.93
CA ASN A 475 47.74 40.45 -17.03
C ASN A 475 47.80 41.93 -16.58
N SER A 476 46.79 42.76 -16.86
CA SER A 476 46.83 44.19 -16.49
C SER A 476 46.22 44.44 -15.10
N ARG A 477 46.77 45.41 -14.35
CA ARG A 477 46.27 45.77 -12.99
C ARG A 477 44.80 46.21 -12.99
N SER A 478 44.36 46.91 -14.04
CA SER A 478 42.95 47.32 -14.20
C SER A 478 42.02 46.15 -14.47
N ASP A 479 42.51 45.07 -15.09
CA ASP A 479 41.71 43.86 -15.33
C ASP A 479 41.45 43.09 -14.04
N ILE A 480 42.37 43.15 -13.07
CA ILE A 480 42.22 42.48 -11.76
C ILE A 480 41.10 43.13 -10.95
N ASP A 481 41.07 44.46 -10.86
CA ASP A 481 40.01 45.20 -10.15
C ASP A 481 38.63 44.97 -10.79
N PHE A 482 38.58 44.91 -12.13
CA PHE A 482 37.36 44.61 -12.87
C PHE A 482 36.87 43.16 -12.68
N GLN A 483 37.80 42.19 -12.62
CA GLN A 483 37.48 40.79 -12.35
C GLN A 483 36.95 40.59 -10.93
N GLU A 484 37.55 41.25 -9.93
CA GLU A 484 37.09 41.20 -8.55
C GLU A 484 35.68 41.78 -8.41
N PHE A 485 35.40 42.90 -9.10
CA PHE A 485 34.06 43.45 -9.20
C PHE A 485 33.07 42.48 -9.85
N CYS A 486 33.41 41.89 -11.01
CA CYS A 486 32.55 40.93 -11.70
C CYS A 486 32.24 39.70 -10.84
N LEU A 487 33.23 39.20 -10.10
CA LEU A 487 33.05 38.10 -9.15
C LEU A 487 32.10 38.50 -8.02
N GLN A 488 32.29 39.68 -7.42
CA GLN A 488 31.43 40.16 -6.34
C GLN A 488 29.97 40.33 -6.80
N VAL A 489 29.75 40.87 -8.00
CA VAL A 489 28.42 40.99 -8.61
C VAL A 489 27.82 39.62 -8.87
N LEU A 490 28.57 38.69 -9.46
CA LEU A 490 28.12 37.32 -9.71
C LEU A 490 27.67 36.65 -8.41
N PHE A 491 28.48 36.73 -7.35
CA PHE A 491 28.15 36.17 -6.05
C PHE A 491 26.94 36.84 -5.40
N GLU A 492 26.78 38.15 -5.55
CA GLU A 492 25.62 38.88 -5.02
C GLU A 492 24.33 38.48 -5.74
N CYS A 493 24.35 38.38 -7.08
CA CYS A 493 23.23 37.92 -7.90
C CYS A 493 22.81 36.48 -7.53
N VAL A 494 23.79 35.57 -7.42
CA VAL A 494 23.55 34.18 -7.03
C VAL A 494 23.01 34.07 -5.60
N SER A 495 23.50 34.91 -4.67
CA SER A 495 23.09 34.88 -3.26
C SER A 495 21.70 35.46 -3.01
N LYS A 496 21.32 36.48 -3.78
CA LYS A 496 20.06 37.20 -3.62
C LYS A 496 18.95 36.67 -4.54
N ASP A 497 19.19 35.59 -5.28
CA ASP A 497 18.28 35.05 -6.30
C ASP A 497 17.82 36.16 -7.28
N ARG A 498 18.76 36.99 -7.77
CA ARG A 498 18.50 38.17 -8.61
C ARG A 498 19.01 38.05 -10.04
#